data_AF-A0AAI8TPN3-F1
#
_entry.id   AF-A0AAI8TPN3-F1
#
_cell.length_a   1.000
_cell.length_b   1.000
_cell.length_c   1.000
_cell.angle_alpha   90.00
_cell.angle_beta   90.00
_cell.angle_gamma   90.00
#
_symmetry.space_group_name_H-M   'P 1'
#
loop_
_entity.id
_entity.type
_entity.pdbx_description
1 polymer ?
#
loop_
_entity_poly.entity_id
_entity_poly.type
_entity_poly.pdbx_seq_one_letter_code
_entity_poly.pdbx_strand_id
1 'polypeptide(L)'
;MAVVGAVAHVSLAAKARKPVWSQIADEGIVNTVTLEPTPEQLDKAEAFWFSPGSFGVPFGLLGALVLHMTRRGQPVPRWLGWTIAAWAGVAGVMLPKSGAWAIFTAGALLIAGNRKSLSANG
;
A
#
# COMPACT_ATOMS: atom_id res chain seq x y z
N MET A 1 -6.20 -8.52 7.12
CA MET A 1 -5.89 -8.50 5.67
C MET A 1 -4.94 -7.37 5.29
N ALA A 2 -5.27 -6.08 5.46
CA ALA A 2 -4.40 -4.96 5.05
C ALA A 2 -2.98 -5.00 5.65
N VAL A 3 -2.85 -5.23 6.97
CA VAL A 3 -1.54 -5.34 7.64
C VAL A 3 -0.71 -6.49 7.06
N VAL A 4 -1.32 -7.68 6.92
CA VAL A 4 -0.65 -8.87 6.38
C VAL A 4 -0.25 -8.64 4.91
N GLY A 5 -1.13 -8.05 4.11
CA GLY A 5 -0.86 -7.74 2.71
C GLY A 5 0.28 -6.73 2.56
N ALA A 6 0.33 -5.70 3.39
CA ALA A 6 1.43 -4.73 3.42
C ALA A 6 2.77 -5.40 3.74
N VAL A 7 2.81 -6.21 4.81
CA VAL A 7 4.03 -6.94 5.21
C VAL A 7 4.47 -7.89 4.10
N ALA A 8 3.54 -8.68 3.56
CA ALA A 8 3.83 -9.61 2.47
C ALA A 8 4.34 -8.88 1.22
N HIS A 9 3.67 -7.81 0.79
CA HIS A 9 4.05 -7.03 -0.39
C HIS A 9 5.46 -6.46 -0.26
N VAL A 10 5.75 -5.74 0.82
CA VAL A 10 7.06 -5.10 1.04
C VAL A 10 8.16 -6.16 1.17
N SER A 11 7.91 -7.24 1.93
CA SER A 11 8.91 -8.31 2.15
C SER A 11 9.20 -9.11 0.89
N LEU A 12 8.15 -9.46 0.12
CA LEU A 12 8.32 -10.20 -1.13
C LEU A 12 8.97 -9.33 -2.20
N ALA A 13 8.62 -8.04 -2.29
CA ALA A 13 9.24 -7.12 -3.22
C ALA A 13 10.73 -6.91 -2.93
N ALA A 14 11.09 -6.73 -1.65
CA ALA A 14 12.49 -6.63 -1.23
C ALA A 14 13.25 -7.94 -1.50
N LYS A 15 12.66 -9.10 -1.20
CA LYS A 15 13.27 -10.41 -1.46
C LYS A 15 13.49 -10.64 -2.96
N ALA A 16 12.51 -10.31 -3.80
CA ALA A 16 12.62 -10.47 -5.25
C ALA A 16 13.76 -9.62 -5.85
N ARG A 17 14.14 -8.52 -5.19
CA ARG A 17 15.20 -7.60 -5.61
C ARG A 17 16.40 -7.61 -4.66
N LYS A 18 16.62 -8.74 -3.97
CA LYS A 18 17.71 -8.90 -3.00
C LYS A 18 19.10 -8.50 -3.56
N PRO A 19 19.49 -8.85 -4.79
CA PRO A 19 20.81 -8.47 -5.32
C PRO A 19 20.98 -6.95 -5.40
N VAL A 20 19.94 -6.24 -5.85
CA VAL A 20 19.92 -4.78 -5.94
C VAL A 20 20.02 -4.16 -4.55
N TRP A 21 19.27 -4.67 -3.57
CA TRP A 21 19.34 -4.17 -2.20
C TRP A 21 20.70 -4.41 -1.54
N SER A 22 21.38 -5.51 -1.85
CA SER A 22 22.76 -5.74 -1.41
C SER A 22 23.69 -4.69 -1.98
N GLN A 23 23.61 -4.46 -3.30
CA GLN A 23 24.41 -3.44 -3.97
C GLN A 23 24.18 -2.04 -3.39
N ILE A 24 22.92 -1.67 -3.14
CA ILE A 24 22.58 -0.40 -2.49
C ILE A 24 23.19 -0.30 -1.07
N ALA A 25 23.20 -1.40 -0.32
CA ALA A 25 23.81 -1.42 1.01
C ALA A 25 25.34 -1.26 0.93
N ASP A 26 25.97 -1.87 -0.05
CA ASP A 26 27.43 -1.82 -0.26
C ASP A 26 27.90 -0.45 -0.76
N GLU A 27 27.13 0.20 -1.63
CA GLU A 27 27.43 1.53 -2.20
C GLU A 27 26.99 2.69 -1.30
N GLY A 28 26.11 2.43 -0.33
CA GLY A 28 25.50 3.43 0.55
C GLY A 28 24.09 3.85 0.12
N ILE A 29 23.25 4.16 1.11
CA ILE A 29 21.79 4.37 0.94
C ILE A 29 21.37 5.81 0.60
N VAL A 30 22.28 6.78 0.73
CA VAL A 30 21.97 8.20 0.52
C VAL A 30 22.12 8.52 -0.97
N ASN A 31 21.14 9.20 -1.55
CA ASN A 31 21.11 9.58 -2.98
C ASN A 31 21.25 8.41 -3.96
N THR A 32 20.92 7.19 -3.53
CA THR A 32 20.96 5.99 -4.37
C THR A 32 19.87 5.93 -5.44
N VAL A 33 18.76 6.63 -5.22
CA VAL A 33 17.59 6.63 -6.09
C VAL A 33 17.38 8.05 -6.62
N THR A 34 17.24 8.16 -7.94
CA THR A 34 16.98 9.43 -8.64
C THR A 34 15.62 9.38 -9.34
N LEU A 35 15.03 10.56 -9.59
CA LEU A 35 13.80 10.70 -10.37
C LEU A 35 14.02 10.46 -11.87
N GLU A 36 15.26 10.61 -12.34
CA GLU A 36 15.66 10.45 -13.74
C GLU A 36 16.76 9.38 -13.84
N PRO A 37 16.42 8.09 -13.70
CA PRO A 37 17.43 7.02 -13.71
C PRO A 37 18.00 6.76 -15.10
N THR A 38 19.31 6.56 -15.19
CA THR A 38 19.93 5.94 -16.38
C THR A 38 19.53 4.46 -16.49
N PRO A 39 19.72 3.78 -17.64
CA PRO A 39 19.43 2.35 -17.78
C PRO A 39 20.07 1.48 -16.69
N GLU A 40 21.30 1.83 -16.26
CA GLU A 40 22.04 1.11 -15.21
C GLU A 40 21.48 1.36 -13.81
N GLN A 41 20.70 2.43 -13.63
CA GLN A 41 20.08 2.81 -12.34
C GLN A 41 18.62 2.36 -12.23
N LEU A 42 18.03 1.86 -13.32
CA LEU A 42 16.61 1.49 -13.38
C LEU A 42 16.24 0.45 -12.33
N ASP A 43 17.09 -0.56 -12.11
CA ASP A 43 16.86 -1.62 -11.12
C ASP A 43 16.75 -1.06 -9.69
N LYS A 44 17.55 -0.04 -9.35
CA LYS A 44 17.52 0.62 -8.03
C LYS A 44 16.24 1.44 -7.86
N ALA A 45 15.84 2.16 -8.92
CA ALA A 45 14.58 2.90 -8.94
C ALA A 45 13.37 1.96 -8.80
N GLU A 46 13.35 0.84 -9.53
CA GLU A 46 12.32 -0.17 -9.38
C GLU A 46 12.29 -0.77 -7.97
N ALA A 47 13.45 -1.14 -7.42
CA ALA A 47 13.54 -1.68 -6.06
C ALA A 47 12.88 -0.73 -5.05
N PHE A 48 13.18 0.57 -5.16
CA PHE A 48 12.54 1.59 -4.36
C PHE A 48 11.01 1.61 -4.55
N TRP A 49 10.52 1.76 -5.78
CA TRP A 49 9.08 1.91 -6.04
C TRP A 49 8.26 0.67 -5.70
N PHE A 50 8.84 -0.52 -5.77
CA PHE A 50 8.17 -1.76 -5.39
C PHE A 50 8.24 -2.06 -3.88
N SER A 51 9.07 -1.37 -3.09
CA SER A 51 9.15 -1.60 -1.64
C SER A 51 8.95 -0.34 -0.78
N PRO A 52 9.97 0.46 -0.41
CA PRO A 52 9.73 1.63 0.45
C PRO A 52 8.83 2.68 -0.22
N GLY A 53 8.97 2.88 -1.52
CA GLY A 53 8.15 3.81 -2.32
C GLY A 53 6.76 3.28 -2.70
N SER A 54 6.43 2.02 -2.38
CA SER A 54 5.16 1.40 -2.82
C SER A 54 3.95 1.81 -1.98
N PHE A 55 4.16 2.58 -0.91
CA PHE A 55 3.15 2.90 0.12
C PHE A 55 2.62 1.67 0.88
N GLY A 56 3.24 0.50 0.76
CA GLY A 56 2.87 -0.70 1.51
C GLY A 56 2.84 -0.46 3.03
N VAL A 57 3.89 0.13 3.60
CA VAL A 57 3.98 0.43 5.04
C VAL A 57 2.90 1.43 5.49
N PRO A 58 2.73 2.62 4.86
CA PRO A 58 1.63 3.53 5.16
C PRO A 58 0.25 2.87 5.14
N PHE A 59 -0.06 2.06 4.11
CA PHE A 59 -1.34 1.36 4.04
C PHE A 59 -1.48 0.26 5.11
N GLY A 60 -0.38 -0.40 5.48
CA GLY A 60 -0.35 -1.33 6.61
C GLY A 60 -0.70 -0.65 7.93
N LEU A 61 -0.11 0.51 8.20
CA LEU A 61 -0.41 1.33 9.38
C LEU A 61 -1.86 1.82 9.38
N LEU A 62 -2.38 2.26 8.23
CA LEU A 62 -3.79 2.62 8.09
C LEU A 62 -4.71 1.43 8.40
N GLY A 63 -4.37 0.24 7.91
CA GLY A 63 -5.06 -1.00 8.25
C GLY A 63 -5.02 -1.32 9.75
N ALA A 64 -3.88 -1.10 10.40
CA ALA A 64 -3.73 -1.27 11.85
C ALA A 64 -4.58 -0.26 12.63
N LEU A 65 -4.64 1.00 12.19
CA LEU A 65 -5.49 2.03 12.77
C LEU A 65 -6.98 1.67 12.66
N VAL A 66 -7.42 1.23 11.48
CA VAL A 66 -8.80 0.74 11.26
C VAL A 66 -9.14 -0.41 12.22
N LEU A 67 -8.22 -1.37 12.40
CA LEU A 67 -8.41 -2.46 13.36
C LEU A 67 -8.45 -1.96 14.81
N HIS A 68 -7.61 -0.99 15.15
CA HIS A 68 -7.61 -0.37 16.47
C HIS A 68 -8.96 0.32 16.77
N MET A 69 -9.49 1.10 15.84
CA MET A 69 -10.77 1.78 15.97
C MET A 69 -11.93 0.78 16.12
N THR A 70 -12.01 -0.21 15.23
CA THR A 70 -13.11 -1.18 15.23
C THR A 70 -13.13 -2.05 16.47
N ARG A 71 -11.96 -2.45 17.01
CA ARG A 71 -11.84 -3.15 18.30
C ARG A 71 -12.34 -2.34 19.49
N ARG A 72 -12.38 -1.01 19.38
CA ARG A 72 -12.89 -0.10 20.42
C ARG A 72 -14.32 0.37 20.16
N GLY A 73 -15.02 -0.25 19.20
CA GLY A 73 -16.36 0.17 18.79
C GLY A 73 -16.41 1.57 18.16
N GLN A 74 -15.27 2.13 17.75
CA GLN A 74 -15.21 3.44 17.11
C GLN A 74 -15.50 3.30 15.61
N PRO A 75 -16.38 4.13 15.04
CA PRO A 75 -16.70 4.07 13.62
C PRO A 75 -15.51 4.55 12.78
N VAL A 76 -15.23 3.85 11.67
CA VAL A 76 -14.23 4.29 10.71
C VAL A 76 -14.86 5.33 9.78
N PRO A 77 -14.23 6.48 9.48
CA PRO A 77 -14.87 7.48 8.62
C PRO A 77 -15.19 6.97 7.22
N ARG A 78 -16.42 7.19 6.74
CA ARG A 78 -16.89 6.68 5.44
C ARG A 78 -16.13 7.25 4.25
N TRP A 79 -15.67 8.50 4.37
CA TRP A 79 -14.89 9.17 3.32
C TRP A 79 -13.60 8.41 3.04
N LEU A 80 -12.98 7.78 4.05
CA LEU A 80 -11.75 7.01 3.88
C LEU A 80 -11.91 5.85 2.91
N GLY A 81 -13.03 5.11 3.01
CA GLY A 81 -13.32 4.00 2.11
C GLY A 81 -13.51 4.45 0.66
N TRP A 82 -14.18 5.58 0.44
CA TRP A 82 -14.36 6.16 -0.89
C TRP A 82 -13.05 6.69 -1.48
N THR A 83 -12.22 7.37 -0.68
CA THR A 83 -10.90 7.86 -1.12
C THR A 83 -10.00 6.71 -1.55
N ILE A 84 -9.97 5.61 -0.77
CA ILE A 84 -9.18 4.42 -1.11
C ILE A 84 -9.70 3.75 -2.38
N ALA A 85 -11.03 3.61 -2.53
CA ALA A 85 -11.63 3.02 -3.73
C ALA A 85 -11.37 3.86 -4.99
N ALA A 86 -11.50 5.19 -4.89
CA ALA A 86 -11.21 6.10 -5.99
C ALA A 86 -9.73 6.05 -6.38
N TRP A 87 -8.83 6.07 -5.41
CA TRP A 87 -7.39 5.96 -5.67
C TRP A 87 -7.02 4.63 -6.32
N ALA A 88 -7.59 3.53 -5.85
CA ALA A 88 -7.40 2.21 -6.47
C ALA A 88 -7.91 2.20 -7.93
N GLY A 89 -9.01 2.89 -8.21
CA GLY A 89 -9.51 3.07 -9.58
C GLY A 89 -8.54 3.84 -10.46
N VAL A 90 -8.01 4.97 -9.99
CA VAL A 90 -7.00 5.77 -10.71
C VAL A 90 -5.77 4.92 -11.01
N ALA A 91 -5.19 4.28 -9.99
CA ALA A 91 -4.00 3.44 -10.13
C ALA A 91 -4.25 2.23 -11.05
N GLY A 92 -5.42 1.59 -10.94
CA GLY A 92 -5.81 0.46 -11.78
C GLY A 92 -6.00 0.85 -13.24
N VAL A 93 -6.58 2.02 -13.52
CA VAL A 93 -6.71 2.52 -14.89
C VAL A 93 -5.35 2.87 -15.49
N MET A 94 -4.48 3.53 -14.71
CA MET A 94 -3.13 3.89 -15.16
C MET A 94 -2.23 2.68 -15.39
N LEU A 95 -2.40 1.62 -14.57
CA LEU A 95 -1.62 0.39 -14.68
C LEU A 95 -2.53 -0.85 -14.54
N PRO A 96 -3.22 -1.26 -15.62
CA PRO A 96 -4.27 -2.31 -15.55
C PRO A 96 -3.76 -3.68 -15.11
N LYS A 97 -2.54 -4.05 -15.49
CA LYS A 97 -1.88 -5.31 -15.10
C LYS A 97 -1.14 -5.18 -13.76
N SER A 98 -1.70 -4.44 -12.80
CA SER A 98 -1.13 -4.27 -11.46
C SER A 98 -2.00 -4.86 -10.36
N GLY A 99 -1.45 -4.93 -9.16
CA GLY A 99 -2.18 -5.29 -7.95
C GLY A 99 -3.13 -4.20 -7.43
N ALA A 100 -3.22 -3.03 -8.08
CA ALA A 100 -4.03 -1.90 -7.60
C ALA A 100 -5.51 -2.25 -7.39
N TRP A 101 -6.04 -3.16 -8.22
CA TRP A 101 -7.42 -3.65 -8.07
C TRP A 101 -7.70 -4.32 -6.73
N ALA A 102 -6.69 -4.93 -6.08
CA ALA A 102 -6.86 -5.49 -4.74
C ALA A 102 -7.14 -4.41 -3.69
N ILE A 103 -6.60 -3.19 -3.86
CA ILE A 103 -6.84 -2.05 -2.96
C ILE A 103 -8.32 -1.62 -3.03
N PHE A 104 -8.95 -1.77 -4.20
CA PHE A 104 -10.38 -1.49 -4.38
C PHE A 104 -11.24 -2.33 -3.43
N THR A 105 -10.87 -3.59 -3.18
CA THR A 105 -11.57 -4.46 -2.22
C THR A 105 -11.52 -3.91 -0.80
N ALA A 106 -10.39 -3.32 -0.38
CA ALA A 106 -10.26 -2.67 0.92
C ALA A 106 -11.17 -1.44 1.04
N GLY A 107 -11.23 -0.59 0.00
CA GLY A 107 -12.14 0.56 -0.05
C GLY A 107 -13.61 0.13 0.04
N ALA A 108 -14.01 -0.89 -0.72
CA ALA A 108 -15.36 -1.43 -0.69
C ALA A 108 -15.77 -1.98 0.70
N LEU A 109 -14.87 -2.70 1.37
CA LEU A 109 -15.11 -3.22 2.71
C LEU A 109 -15.29 -2.11 3.76
N LEU A 110 -14.50 -1.02 3.68
CA LEU A 110 -14.64 0.14 4.55
C LEU A 110 -15.99 0.84 4.35
N ILE A 111 -16.44 0.98 3.10
CA ILE A 111 -17.75 1.55 2.78
C ILE A 111 -18.89 0.67 3.31
N ALA A 112 -18.76 -0.65 3.18
CA ALA A 112 -19.77 -1.62 3.62
C ALA A 112 -19.88 -1.71 5.15
N GLY A 113 -18.76 -1.70 5.87
CA GLY A 113 -18.72 -1.77 7.33
C GLY A 113 -19.53 -0.65 8.01
N ASN A 114 -19.52 0.55 7.44
CA ASN A 114 -20.29 1.69 7.97
C ASN A 114 -21.81 1.57 7.80
N ARG A 115 -22.31 0.77 6.84
CA ARG A 115 -23.76 0.59 6.68
C ARG A 115 -24.37 -0.19 7.85
N LYS A 116 -23.63 -1.11 8.47
CA LYS A 116 -24.11 -1.89 9.61
C LYS A 116 -24.15 -1.09 10.91
N SER A 117 -23.20 -0.17 11.11
CA SER A 117 -23.16 0.68 12.32
C SER A 117 -24.33 1.66 12.42
N LEU A 118 -24.88 2.11 11.29
CA LEU A 118 -26.05 2.99 11.25
C LEU A 118 -27.36 2.23 11.46
N SER A 119 -27.42 0.97 11.03
CA SER A 119 -28.61 0.12 11.16
C SER A 119 -28.80 -0.47 12.56
N ALA A 120 -27.75 -0.51 13.40
CA ALA A 120 -27.84 -1.05 14.76
C ALA A 120 -28.33 -0.04 15.81
N ASN A 121 -28.41 1.24 15.44
CA ASN A 121 -28.81 2.36 16.31
C ASN A 121 -30.05 3.10 15.79
N GLY A 122 -30.81 2.50 14.86
CA GLY A 122 -32.01 3.07 14.25
C GLY A 122 -33.22 2.18 14.48
#